data_AF-A0AAN8IG86-F1
#
_entry.id   AF-A0AAN8IG86-F1
#
_cell.length_a   1.000
_cell.length_b   1.000
_cell.length_c   1.000
_cell.angle_alpha   90.00
_cell.angle_beta   90.00
_cell.angle_gamma   90.00
#
_symmetry.space_group_name_H-M   'P 1'
#
loop_
_entity.id
_entity.type
_entity.pdbx_description
1 polymer ?
#
loop_
_entity_poly.entity_id
_entity_poly.type
_entity_poly.pdbx_seq_one_letter_code
_entity_poly.pdbx_strand_id
1 'polypeptide(L)'
;LTLLRDLGIPPPQLHQQPPPPQLHQQPPPPQLSPPPQLSAPPQLLAPPQLSPPPPPLPPNSGGRESQRSCVCIMSVERYCQSVAPPPPPLRLVAPPPQLLQPAAWRSSLPAEQHEWVSRALFVADRAGRPVLSPELQLWHLPPGPWPKYSQRPYPDAFFQRPFFLWAPYKRWKYHLKCPSCAHKLTGGGLYKTVRRVLDLDGWYYMGTEYLECSSCTKKCASWSASTRKQLDLDHQLLFPAVLTYRLSCDRKVLAQMKGRTLGSSASRLRSFLVEQHTAEWMRRSIHYLNTCRRFLVAGVQMPPPPPPPPPPPPPPPPPPPPPPPPPPPPPPPPPPPQLPPQMVPVPSCGWLLSTYVLESFTRIEELKAKVTSTFGSILKMDSTKKVTKKLAGADAGTALWMSSVGNELGQVLMSVLTAAEGYGLRDMTRGLQERYQLAGKEPPQVLYAHLRCSRSRPRLATPACQAGHMDMDIYAAWQQV
;
A
#
# COMPACT_ATOMS: atom_id res chain seq x y z
N LEU A 1 1.51 -16.93 -19.20
CA LEU A 1 2.44 -17.42 -20.25
C LEU A 1 1.68 -17.87 -21.51
N THR A 2 0.69 -18.77 -21.40
CA THR A 2 -0.15 -19.19 -22.53
C THR A 2 -0.77 -18.01 -23.29
N LEU A 3 -1.39 -17.06 -22.58
CA LEU A 3 -1.94 -15.85 -23.21
C LEU A 3 -0.90 -15.00 -23.96
N LEU A 4 0.34 -14.91 -23.45
CA LEU A 4 1.41 -14.16 -24.13
C LEU A 4 1.84 -14.88 -25.42
N ARG A 5 1.96 -16.21 -25.36
CA ARG A 5 2.26 -17.06 -26.53
C ARG A 5 1.19 -16.94 -27.60
N ASP A 6 -0.09 -17.02 -27.22
CA ASP A 6 -1.23 -16.89 -28.13
C ASP A 6 -1.28 -15.51 -28.81
N LEU A 7 -0.73 -14.48 -28.14
CA LEU A 7 -0.65 -13.11 -28.64
C LEU A 7 0.63 -12.83 -29.46
N GLY A 8 1.52 -13.82 -29.62
CA GLY A 8 2.81 -13.64 -30.29
C GLY A 8 3.79 -12.73 -29.52
N ILE A 9 3.55 -12.53 -28.22
CA ILE A 9 4.39 -11.69 -27.37
C ILE A 9 5.46 -12.57 -26.72
N PRO A 10 6.77 -12.27 -26.91
CA PRO A 10 7.82 -13.03 -26.27
C PRO A 10 7.68 -12.93 -24.74
N PRO A 11 7.90 -14.04 -24.01
CA PRO A 11 7.84 -14.01 -22.55
C PRO A 11 8.87 -12.99 -22.03
N PRO A 12 8.54 -12.20 -20.99
CA PRO A 12 9.52 -11.33 -20.37
C PRO A 12 10.72 -12.17 -19.94
N GLN A 13 11.93 -11.75 -20.31
CA GLN A 13 13.16 -12.34 -19.79
C GLN A 13 13.08 -12.18 -18.26
N LEU A 14 12.84 -13.29 -17.56
CA LEU A 14 13.09 -13.36 -16.12
C LEU A 14 14.53 -12.92 -15.96
N HIS A 15 14.75 -11.72 -15.41
CA HIS A 15 16.06 -11.38 -14.89
C HIS A 15 16.37 -12.48 -13.89
N GLN A 16 17.26 -13.39 -14.30
CA GLN A 16 17.92 -14.28 -13.37
C GLN A 16 18.45 -13.35 -12.28
N GLN A 17 18.02 -13.57 -11.04
CA GLN A 17 18.74 -12.97 -9.92
C GLN A 17 20.22 -13.25 -10.19
N PRO A 18 21.11 -12.26 -10.06
CA PRO A 18 22.53 -12.56 -10.10
C PRO A 18 22.78 -13.69 -9.10
N PRO A 19 23.56 -14.73 -9.46
CA PRO A 19 23.89 -15.78 -8.52
C PRO A 19 24.39 -15.13 -7.22
N PRO A 20 24.09 -15.72 -6.04
CA PRO A 20 24.60 -15.19 -4.78
C PRO A 20 26.11 -14.99 -4.94
N PRO A 21 26.68 -13.88 -4.45
CA PRO A 21 28.10 -13.61 -4.61
C PRO A 21 28.87 -14.82 -4.08
N GLN A 22 29.70 -15.41 -4.94
CA GLN A 22 30.62 -16.45 -4.53
C GLN A 22 31.45 -15.88 -3.38
N LEU A 23 31.26 -16.44 -2.19
CA LEU A 23 32.13 -16.23 -1.05
C LEU A 23 33.56 -16.43 -1.55
N HIS A 24 34.34 -15.34 -1.58
CA HIS A 24 35.79 -15.47 -1.67
C HIS A 24 36.22 -16.45 -0.58
N GLN A 25 36.82 -17.56 -1.01
CA GLN A 25 37.41 -18.54 -0.13
C GLN A 25 38.45 -17.82 0.73
N GLN A 26 38.12 -17.59 1.99
CA GLN A 26 39.14 -17.29 2.99
C GLN A 26 39.99 -18.55 3.17
N PRO A 27 41.32 -18.42 3.34
CA PRO A 27 42.18 -19.56 3.64
C PRO A 27 41.75 -20.18 4.99
N PRO A 28 41.90 -21.51 5.15
CA PRO A 28 41.38 -22.20 6.32
C PRO A 28 42.10 -21.77 7.61
N PRO A 29 41.39 -21.63 8.74
CA PRO A 29 42.01 -21.41 10.05
C PRO A 29 42.69 -22.69 10.57
N PRO A 30 43.68 -22.59 11.46
CA PRO A 30 44.43 -23.73 11.97
C PRO A 30 43.54 -24.66 12.81
N GLN A 31 43.76 -25.98 12.65
CA GLN A 31 43.03 -27.03 13.35
C GLN A 31 43.20 -26.93 14.87
N LEU A 32 42.07 -26.88 15.58
CA LEU A 32 41.97 -27.14 17.02
C LEU A 32 41.15 -28.42 17.21
N SER A 33 41.67 -29.30 18.06
CA SER A 33 41.23 -30.67 18.33
C SER A 33 39.77 -30.78 18.81
N PRO A 34 39.07 -31.90 18.55
CA PRO A 34 37.65 -32.04 18.90
C PRO A 34 37.43 -32.34 20.40
N PRO A 35 36.39 -31.78 21.04
CA PRO A 35 35.88 -32.25 22.33
C PRO A 35 34.94 -33.46 22.18
N PRO A 36 34.72 -34.25 23.26
CA PRO A 36 34.11 -35.57 23.18
C PRO A 36 32.59 -35.57 22.94
N GLN A 37 32.12 -36.65 22.31
CA GLN A 37 30.73 -36.90 21.96
C GLN A 37 29.82 -37.00 23.19
N LEU A 38 28.68 -36.32 23.12
CA LEU A 38 27.53 -36.51 24.01
C LEU A 38 26.32 -36.93 23.17
N SER A 39 25.67 -37.97 23.69
CA SER A 39 24.73 -38.90 23.08
C SER A 39 23.43 -38.27 22.57
N ALA A 40 22.85 -38.94 21.57
CA ALA A 40 21.62 -38.58 20.86
C ALA A 40 20.37 -38.46 21.77
N PRO A 41 19.43 -37.54 21.48
CA PRO A 41 18.07 -37.60 22.00
C PRO A 41 17.16 -38.52 21.16
N PRO A 42 16.11 -39.12 21.76
CA PRO A 42 15.34 -40.21 21.17
C PRO A 42 14.34 -39.77 20.09
N GLN A 43 14.03 -40.72 19.19
CA GLN A 43 13.07 -40.60 18.10
C GLN A 43 11.67 -40.25 18.62
N LEU A 44 11.08 -39.19 18.06
CA LEU A 44 9.64 -38.92 18.17
C LEU A 44 8.92 -39.46 16.95
N LEU A 45 7.87 -40.22 17.21
CA LEU A 45 7.01 -40.95 16.28
C LEU A 45 6.45 -40.09 15.15
N ALA A 46 6.39 -40.69 13.96
CA ALA A 46 5.68 -40.17 12.79
C ALA A 46 4.16 -40.08 13.03
N PRO A 47 3.48 -39.02 12.59
CA PRO A 47 2.02 -38.98 12.54
C PRO A 47 1.48 -39.75 11.31
N PRO A 48 0.27 -40.32 11.39
CA PRO A 48 -0.30 -41.17 10.34
C PRO A 48 -0.75 -40.39 9.10
N GLN A 49 -0.62 -41.06 7.96
CA GLN A 49 -1.09 -40.66 6.64
C GLN A 49 -2.61 -40.42 6.63
N LEU A 50 -3.04 -39.24 6.18
CA LEU A 50 -4.44 -38.94 5.88
C LEU A 50 -4.65 -39.02 4.36
N SER A 51 -5.57 -39.90 3.96
CA SER A 51 -5.97 -40.22 2.60
C SER A 51 -6.63 -39.03 1.87
N PRO A 52 -6.52 -38.95 0.53
CA PRO A 52 -7.15 -37.89 -0.27
C PRO A 52 -8.68 -38.07 -0.42
N PRO A 53 -9.43 -36.97 -0.67
CA PRO A 53 -10.88 -37.02 -0.86
C PRO A 53 -11.31 -37.60 -2.23
N PRO A 54 -12.53 -38.17 -2.34
CA PRO A 54 -13.01 -38.86 -3.53
C PRO A 54 -13.48 -37.91 -4.67
N PRO A 55 -13.57 -38.42 -5.92
CA PRO A 55 -13.89 -37.64 -7.12
C PRO A 55 -15.39 -37.34 -7.29
N PRO A 56 -15.77 -36.39 -8.18
CA PRO A 56 -17.16 -36.02 -8.42
C PRO A 56 -17.86 -36.99 -9.38
N LEU A 57 -19.15 -37.25 -9.13
CA LEU A 57 -20.03 -38.00 -10.05
C LEU A 57 -20.99 -37.06 -10.81
N PRO A 58 -21.51 -37.50 -11.98
CA PRO A 58 -21.88 -36.66 -13.13
C PRO A 58 -23.43 -36.53 -13.30
N PRO A 59 -23.94 -35.90 -14.38
CA PRO A 59 -25.23 -35.21 -14.40
C PRO A 59 -26.39 -36.07 -14.95
N ASN A 60 -27.61 -35.72 -14.56
CA ASN A 60 -28.85 -35.98 -15.30
C ASN A 60 -29.80 -34.81 -15.03
N SER A 61 -30.24 -34.00 -16.01
CA SER A 61 -30.93 -34.28 -17.28
C SER A 61 -32.43 -34.59 -17.11
N GLY A 62 -33.23 -33.90 -17.94
CA GLY A 62 -34.68 -34.03 -18.07
C GLY A 62 -35.40 -32.77 -17.56
N GLY A 63 -36.09 -31.97 -18.36
CA GLY A 63 -36.45 -32.00 -19.79
C GLY A 63 -37.07 -30.63 -20.09
N ARG A 64 -36.86 -30.05 -21.28
CA ARG A 64 -37.70 -30.26 -22.50
C ARG A 64 -39.15 -29.79 -22.27
N GLU A 65 -39.76 -29.00 -23.13
CA GLU A 65 -39.44 -28.59 -24.50
C GLU A 65 -40.51 -27.59 -24.96
N SER A 66 -40.14 -26.74 -25.94
CA SER A 66 -40.97 -26.37 -27.10
C SER A 66 -42.22 -25.52 -26.83
N GLN A 67 -42.55 -24.46 -27.58
CA GLN A 67 -42.58 -24.21 -29.04
C GLN A 67 -43.26 -22.82 -29.12
N ARG A 68 -43.12 -21.92 -30.10
CA ARG A 68 -42.76 -21.86 -31.51
C ARG A 68 -42.30 -20.40 -31.72
N SER A 69 -41.28 -20.13 -32.54
CA SER A 69 -41.38 -19.98 -34.00
C SER A 69 -42.38 -18.86 -34.38
N CYS A 70 -42.10 -17.94 -35.29
CA CYS A 70 -41.20 -17.94 -36.43
C CYS A 70 -41.07 -16.46 -36.88
N VAL A 71 -39.89 -15.94 -37.24
CA VAL A 71 -39.28 -16.02 -38.58
C VAL A 71 -40.04 -15.10 -39.56
N CYS A 72 -39.43 -14.06 -40.13
CA CYS A 72 -38.60 -14.15 -41.34
C CYS A 72 -38.01 -12.74 -41.63
N ILE A 73 -36.71 -12.54 -41.85
CA ILE A 73 -35.90 -12.82 -43.07
C ILE A 73 -35.90 -11.62 -44.04
N MET A 74 -34.77 -10.87 -44.04
CA MET A 74 -33.84 -10.67 -45.18
C MET A 74 -34.20 -9.42 -46.02
N SER A 75 -33.32 -8.63 -46.64
CA SER A 75 -31.87 -8.64 -46.89
C SER A 75 -31.54 -7.37 -47.71
N VAL A 76 -30.27 -6.89 -47.68
CA VAL A 76 -29.46 -6.49 -48.89
C VAL A 76 -29.91 -5.21 -49.66
N GLU A 77 -29.12 -4.27 -50.19
CA GLU A 77 -27.69 -3.99 -50.43
C GLU A 77 -27.57 -2.50 -50.88
N ARG A 78 -26.57 -1.71 -50.41
CA ARG A 78 -25.33 -1.20 -51.12
C ARG A 78 -25.43 0.06 -52.02
N TYR A 79 -24.50 1.01 -51.73
CA TYR A 79 -23.59 1.78 -52.64
C TYR A 79 -24.19 2.86 -53.60
N CYS A 80 -23.58 4.02 -53.95
CA CYS A 80 -22.29 4.67 -53.61
C CYS A 80 -22.15 6.11 -54.21
N GLN A 81 -21.15 6.87 -53.68
CA GLN A 81 -20.24 7.89 -54.34
C GLN A 81 -20.85 9.19 -54.92
N SER A 82 -20.14 10.32 -55.16
CA SER A 82 -18.89 10.97 -54.70
C SER A 82 -18.72 12.28 -55.51
N VAL A 83 -18.20 13.37 -54.94
CA VAL A 83 -17.43 14.40 -55.67
C VAL A 83 -16.19 14.71 -54.81
N ALA A 84 -14.99 14.63 -55.40
CA ALA A 84 -13.68 14.91 -54.77
C ALA A 84 -13.30 16.40 -54.88
N PRO A 85 -12.14 16.92 -54.40
CA PRO A 85 -11.07 16.40 -53.52
C PRO A 85 -10.73 17.39 -52.35
N PRO A 86 -9.74 17.15 -51.47
CA PRO A 86 -8.35 17.61 -51.69
C PRO A 86 -7.31 16.63 -51.06
N PRO A 87 -5.97 16.86 -51.14
CA PRO A 87 -4.99 15.84 -50.74
C PRO A 87 -5.09 15.57 -49.23
N PRO A 88 -4.68 14.37 -48.77
CA PRO A 88 -4.88 14.00 -47.38
C PRO A 88 -4.14 15.00 -46.49
N PRO A 89 -4.81 15.63 -45.50
CA PRO A 89 -4.08 16.28 -44.45
C PRO A 89 -3.21 15.20 -43.82
N LEU A 90 -1.91 15.50 -43.67
CA LEU A 90 -1.04 14.86 -42.69
C LEU A 90 -1.91 14.52 -41.50
N ARG A 91 -2.05 13.22 -41.16
CA ARG A 91 -2.89 12.77 -40.05
C ARG A 91 -2.57 13.65 -38.85
N LEU A 92 -3.42 14.65 -38.62
CA LEU A 92 -3.53 15.32 -37.35
C LEU A 92 -4.04 14.20 -36.47
N VAL A 93 -3.08 13.50 -35.84
CA VAL A 93 -3.28 12.90 -34.54
C VAL A 93 -4.18 13.89 -33.83
N ALA A 94 -5.44 13.53 -33.59
CA ALA A 94 -6.37 14.40 -32.88
C ALA A 94 -5.58 14.94 -31.69
N PRO A 95 -5.46 16.28 -31.53
CA PRO A 95 -4.59 16.84 -30.52
C PRO A 95 -4.93 16.13 -29.22
N PRO A 96 -3.92 15.58 -28.50
CA PRO A 96 -4.20 14.83 -27.29
C PRO A 96 -5.14 15.67 -26.43
N PRO A 97 -6.23 15.09 -25.90
CA PRO A 97 -7.26 15.84 -25.20
C PRO A 97 -6.57 16.78 -24.22
N GLN A 98 -6.85 18.08 -24.34
CA GLN A 98 -6.10 19.09 -23.60
C GLN A 98 -6.14 18.74 -22.11
N LEU A 99 -4.99 18.27 -21.60
CA LEU A 99 -4.88 17.85 -20.21
C LEU A 99 -4.94 19.10 -19.34
N LEU A 100 -6.09 19.29 -18.69
CA LEU A 100 -6.39 20.37 -17.75
C LEU A 100 -5.61 20.20 -16.42
N GLN A 101 -4.94 19.09 -16.18
CA GLN A 101 -4.15 18.92 -14.94
C GLN A 101 -2.91 19.84 -14.87
N PRO A 102 -2.41 20.17 -13.66
CA PRO A 102 -1.18 20.94 -13.49
C PRO A 102 0.03 20.27 -14.17
N ALA A 103 0.83 21.05 -14.90
CA ALA A 103 2.00 20.53 -15.61
C ALA A 103 2.99 19.80 -14.69
N ALA A 104 3.12 20.25 -13.44
CA ALA A 104 3.97 19.63 -12.43
C ALA A 104 3.58 18.18 -12.09
N TRP A 105 2.32 17.79 -12.28
CA TRP A 105 1.87 16.42 -12.00
C TRP A 105 2.39 15.43 -13.04
N ARG A 106 2.73 15.88 -14.25
CA ARG A 106 3.19 15.00 -15.34
C ARG A 106 4.47 14.22 -14.99
N SER A 107 5.29 14.72 -14.06
CA SER A 107 6.52 14.04 -13.62
C SER A 107 6.30 13.05 -12.47
N SER A 108 5.18 13.12 -11.75
CA SER A 108 4.92 12.32 -10.54
C SER A 108 3.73 11.36 -10.67
N LEU A 109 2.80 11.68 -11.56
CA LEU A 109 1.67 10.84 -11.92
C LEU A 109 2.02 10.07 -13.20
N PRO A 110 1.84 8.73 -13.27
CA PRO A 110 2.08 7.97 -14.50
C PRO A 110 1.14 8.36 -15.64
N ALA A 111 1.59 8.18 -16.88
CA ALA A 111 0.89 8.63 -18.08
C ALA A 111 -0.52 8.04 -18.20
N GLU A 112 -0.68 6.77 -17.81
CA GLU A 112 -1.95 6.05 -17.82
C GLU A 112 -3.03 6.69 -16.93
N GLN A 113 -2.64 7.55 -15.98
CA GLN A 113 -3.57 8.24 -15.09
C GLN A 113 -3.93 9.66 -15.57
N HIS A 114 -3.14 10.27 -16.47
CA HIS A 114 -3.23 11.70 -16.76
C HIS A 114 -4.62 12.11 -17.27
N GLU A 115 -5.11 11.37 -18.26
CA GLU A 115 -6.34 11.74 -18.95
C GLU A 115 -7.57 11.65 -18.06
N TRP A 116 -7.78 10.51 -17.40
CA TRP A 116 -8.97 10.32 -16.58
C TRP A 116 -8.94 11.17 -15.30
N VAL A 117 -7.77 11.33 -14.65
CA VAL A 117 -7.62 12.23 -13.48
C VAL A 117 -7.91 13.67 -13.88
N SER A 118 -7.40 14.09 -15.04
CA SER A 118 -7.67 15.44 -15.56
C SER A 118 -9.16 15.67 -15.74
N ARG A 119 -9.89 14.72 -16.34
CA ARG A 119 -11.35 14.83 -16.52
C ARG A 119 -12.13 14.72 -15.21
N ALA A 120 -11.66 13.92 -14.27
CA ALA A 120 -12.34 13.69 -12.99
C ALA A 120 -12.22 14.87 -12.02
N LEU A 121 -11.10 15.61 -12.08
CA LEU A 121 -10.79 16.66 -11.11
C LEU A 121 -10.94 18.07 -11.64
N PHE A 122 -10.81 18.30 -12.95
CA PHE A 122 -10.72 19.65 -13.52
C PHE A 122 -11.79 19.94 -14.56
N VAL A 123 -12.25 21.18 -14.55
CA VAL A 123 -13.13 21.78 -15.55
C VAL A 123 -12.45 23.06 -16.09
N ALA A 124 -12.72 23.41 -17.34
CA ALA A 124 -12.25 24.67 -17.89
C ALA A 124 -13.12 25.82 -17.38
N ASP A 125 -12.49 26.90 -16.90
CA ASP A 125 -13.21 28.14 -16.58
C ASP A 125 -13.64 28.88 -17.86
N ARG A 126 -14.34 30.01 -17.71
CA ARG A 126 -14.77 30.86 -18.84
C ARG A 126 -13.60 31.37 -19.71
N ALA A 127 -12.38 31.36 -19.18
CA ALA A 127 -11.15 31.75 -19.87
C ALA A 127 -10.35 30.53 -20.37
N GLY A 128 -10.90 29.32 -20.31
CA GLY A 128 -10.25 28.08 -20.73
C GLY A 128 -9.18 27.56 -19.76
N ARG A 129 -9.04 28.15 -18.57
CA ARG A 129 -8.04 27.74 -17.59
C ARG A 129 -8.55 26.57 -16.75
N PRO A 130 -7.69 25.63 -16.37
CA PRO A 130 -8.10 24.51 -15.56
C PRO A 130 -8.38 24.93 -14.12
N VAL A 131 -9.62 24.74 -13.68
CA VAL A 131 -10.05 24.94 -12.29
C VAL A 131 -10.55 23.60 -11.75
N LEU A 132 -10.38 23.38 -10.45
CA LEU A 132 -10.94 22.19 -9.83
C LEU A 132 -12.47 22.20 -9.96
N SER A 133 -13.04 21.02 -10.23
CA SER A 133 -14.50 20.83 -10.28
C SER A 133 -15.17 21.40 -9.01
N PRO A 134 -16.40 21.94 -9.10
CA PRO A 134 -17.15 22.34 -7.92
C PRO A 134 -17.59 21.15 -7.04
N GLU A 135 -17.80 19.97 -7.63
CA GLU A 135 -18.31 18.76 -6.96
C GLU A 135 -17.17 17.81 -6.58
N LEU A 136 -16.20 18.29 -5.80
CA LEU A 136 -15.03 17.49 -5.43
C LEU A 136 -15.41 16.38 -4.44
N GLN A 137 -15.08 15.15 -4.79
CA GLN A 137 -15.07 14.02 -3.88
C GLN A 137 -13.67 13.83 -3.29
N LEU A 138 -13.56 13.14 -2.14
CA LEU A 138 -12.24 12.73 -1.67
C LEU A 138 -11.66 11.63 -2.56
N TRP A 139 -12.51 10.69 -2.95
CA TRP A 139 -12.13 9.53 -3.75
C TRP A 139 -12.72 9.65 -5.14
N HIS A 140 -11.84 9.54 -6.14
CA HIS A 140 -12.19 9.46 -7.55
C HIS A 140 -11.76 8.08 -8.06
N LEU A 141 -12.74 7.33 -8.56
CA LEU A 141 -12.50 6.01 -9.12
C LEU A 141 -12.23 6.13 -10.62
N PRO A 142 -11.28 5.35 -11.16
CA PRO A 142 -11.07 5.35 -12.59
C PRO A 142 -12.29 4.78 -13.32
N PRO A 143 -12.61 5.29 -14.52
CA PRO A 143 -13.75 4.81 -15.31
C PRO A 143 -13.58 3.35 -15.77
N GLY A 144 -12.34 2.84 -15.73
CA GLY A 144 -12.02 1.48 -16.14
C GLY A 144 -12.01 1.32 -17.67
N PRO A 145 -11.85 0.08 -18.14
CA PRO A 145 -11.76 -0.21 -19.56
C PRO A 145 -13.16 -0.13 -20.20
N TRP A 146 -13.35 0.83 -21.13
CA TRP A 146 -14.60 1.00 -21.87
C TRP A 146 -14.79 -0.11 -22.92
N PRO A 147 -15.96 -0.76 -23.03
CA PRO A 147 -16.17 -1.88 -23.94
C PRO A 147 -16.22 -1.51 -25.44
N LYS A 148 -16.17 -0.22 -25.79
CA LYS A 148 -16.17 0.25 -27.19
C LYS A 148 -14.76 0.19 -27.78
N TYR A 149 -14.33 -0.99 -28.18
CA TYR A 149 -13.02 -1.22 -28.80
C TYR A 149 -13.14 -1.34 -30.33
N SER A 150 -13.30 -0.23 -31.05
CA SER A 150 -13.15 -0.22 -32.51
C SER A 150 -11.73 -0.60 -32.96
N GLN A 151 -10.79 -0.58 -32.03
CA GLN A 151 -9.38 -0.95 -32.17
C GLN A 151 -8.93 -1.72 -30.93
N ARG A 152 -7.81 -2.44 -31.06
CA ARG A 152 -7.19 -3.16 -29.93
C ARG A 152 -6.91 -2.18 -28.77
N PRO A 153 -7.26 -2.52 -27.52
CA PRO A 153 -7.06 -1.61 -26.41
C PRO A 153 -5.59 -1.45 -26.03
N TYR A 154 -5.25 -0.28 -25.49
CA TYR A 154 -4.00 -0.04 -24.78
C TYR A 154 -4.09 -0.51 -23.32
N PRO A 155 -2.96 -0.90 -22.69
CA PRO A 155 -2.98 -1.42 -21.33
C PRO A 155 -3.45 -0.39 -20.30
N ASP A 156 -3.20 0.91 -20.53
CA ASP A 156 -3.44 2.01 -19.58
C ASP A 156 -4.80 1.93 -18.88
N ALA A 157 -5.90 1.76 -19.62
CA ALA A 157 -7.26 1.71 -19.07
C ALA A 157 -7.50 0.56 -18.07
N PHE A 158 -6.70 -0.52 -18.14
CA PHE A 158 -6.79 -1.68 -17.24
C PHE A 158 -5.97 -1.49 -15.96
N PHE A 159 -4.97 -0.60 -15.98
CA PHE A 159 -4.04 -0.36 -14.87
C PHE A 159 -4.25 0.99 -14.17
N GLN A 160 -5.31 1.73 -14.54
CA GLN A 160 -5.76 2.90 -13.78
C GLN A 160 -6.04 2.56 -12.32
N ARG A 161 -5.70 3.49 -11.42
CA ARG A 161 -5.80 3.32 -9.95
C ARG A 161 -6.62 4.44 -9.33
N PRO A 162 -7.29 4.23 -8.17
CA PRO A 162 -8.01 5.29 -7.49
C PRO A 162 -7.16 6.53 -7.22
N PHE A 163 -7.80 7.69 -7.19
CA PHE A 163 -7.17 8.95 -6.84
C PHE A 163 -7.85 9.57 -5.62
N PHE A 164 -7.06 9.90 -4.60
CA PHE A 164 -7.50 10.56 -3.38
C PHE A 164 -7.09 12.04 -3.40
N LEU A 165 -8.04 12.97 -3.23
CA LEU A 165 -7.77 14.40 -3.18
C LEU A 165 -8.07 14.96 -1.77
N TRP A 166 -7.03 15.42 -1.09
CA TRP A 166 -7.16 16.11 0.20
C TRP A 166 -7.14 17.62 0.03
N ALA A 167 -8.32 18.24 0.07
CA ALA A 167 -8.49 19.68 -0.05
C ALA A 167 -9.58 20.24 0.90
N PRO A 168 -9.36 20.16 2.24
CA PRO A 168 -10.36 20.54 3.23
C PRO A 168 -10.83 22.00 3.13
N TYR A 169 -9.95 22.95 2.80
CA TYR A 169 -10.32 24.35 2.62
C TYR A 169 -11.22 24.52 1.39
N LYS A 170 -10.86 23.93 0.25
CA LYS A 170 -11.66 24.05 -0.97
C LYS A 170 -13.01 23.34 -0.87
N ARG A 171 -13.04 22.18 -0.22
CA ARG A 171 -14.22 21.30 -0.13
C ARG A 171 -15.20 21.70 0.96
N TRP A 172 -14.72 21.99 2.15
CA TRP A 172 -15.57 22.21 3.33
C TRP A 172 -15.52 23.65 3.86
N LYS A 173 -14.70 24.52 3.28
CA LYS A 173 -14.59 25.95 3.63
C LYS A 173 -14.23 26.22 5.11
N TYR A 174 -13.40 25.37 5.72
CA TYR A 174 -12.91 25.59 7.09
C TYR A 174 -12.19 26.93 7.25
N HIS A 175 -12.41 27.56 8.40
CA HIS A 175 -11.67 28.72 8.87
C HIS A 175 -10.36 28.29 9.54
N LEU A 176 -9.38 27.92 8.73
CA LEU A 176 -8.08 27.43 9.20
C LEU A 176 -7.16 28.59 9.63
N LYS A 177 -6.46 28.41 10.76
CA LYS A 177 -5.52 29.38 11.33
C LYS A 177 -4.07 28.94 11.09
N CYS A 178 -3.21 29.92 10.81
CA CYS A 178 -1.79 29.72 10.56
C CYS A 178 -1.09 29.23 11.84
N PRO A 179 -0.34 28.11 11.80
CA PRO A 179 0.37 27.60 12.97
C PRO A 179 1.47 28.53 13.52
N SER A 180 1.94 29.50 12.72
CA SER A 180 3.03 30.40 13.12
C SER A 180 2.55 31.76 13.64
N CYS A 181 1.44 32.29 13.14
CA CYS A 181 0.97 33.65 13.48
C CYS A 181 -0.53 33.74 13.74
N ALA A 182 -1.24 32.60 13.82
CA ALA A 182 -2.68 32.48 14.07
C ALA A 182 -3.64 33.18 13.09
N HIS A 183 -3.14 33.89 12.08
CA HIS A 183 -3.94 34.54 11.03
C HIS A 183 -4.61 33.54 10.09
N LYS A 184 -5.61 34.01 9.34
CA LYS A 184 -6.41 33.20 8.42
C LYS A 184 -5.56 32.59 7.31
N LEU A 185 -5.75 31.30 7.07
CA LEU A 185 -5.23 30.58 5.91
C LEU A 185 -6.25 30.60 4.78
N THR A 186 -5.78 30.82 3.56
CA THR A 186 -6.55 30.77 2.32
C THR A 186 -5.99 29.69 1.38
N GLY A 187 -6.70 29.40 0.29
CA GLY A 187 -6.30 28.37 -0.67
C GLY A 187 -5.09 28.80 -1.50
N GLY A 188 -3.95 28.13 -1.34
CA GLY A 188 -2.67 28.39 -2.03
C GLY A 188 -2.40 27.50 -3.25
N GLY A 189 -3.41 26.82 -3.78
CA GLY A 189 -3.30 25.93 -4.93
C GLY A 189 -3.07 24.45 -4.57
N LEU A 190 -2.68 23.63 -5.56
CA LEU A 190 -2.39 22.20 -5.34
C LEU A 190 -0.90 21.95 -5.16
N TYR A 191 -0.57 20.89 -4.41
CA TYR A 191 0.79 20.38 -4.33
C TYR A 191 1.32 20.03 -5.72
N LYS A 192 2.58 20.38 -5.99
CA LYS A 192 3.23 20.11 -7.29
C LYS A 192 3.44 18.62 -7.54
N THR A 193 3.51 17.81 -6.50
CA THR A 193 3.82 16.38 -6.56
C THR A 193 2.63 15.56 -6.12
N VAL A 194 2.22 14.61 -6.97
CA VAL A 194 1.26 13.57 -6.61
C VAL A 194 2.00 12.48 -5.83
N ARG A 195 1.43 12.05 -4.70
CA ARG A 195 2.00 10.99 -3.87
C ARG A 195 1.45 9.65 -4.31
N ARG A 196 2.32 8.64 -4.32
CA ARG A 196 1.91 7.24 -4.45
C ARG A 196 1.74 6.65 -3.05
N VAL A 197 0.58 6.04 -2.81
CA VAL A 197 0.20 5.52 -1.49
C VAL A 197 0.05 4.00 -1.56
N LEU A 198 0.77 3.31 -0.68
CA LEU A 198 0.73 1.86 -0.57
C LEU A 198 -0.61 1.41 0.02
N ASP A 199 -1.27 0.49 -0.68
CA ASP A 199 -2.53 -0.14 -0.30
C ASP A 199 -2.36 -1.67 -0.19
N LEU A 200 -3.37 -2.38 0.33
CA LEU A 200 -3.46 -3.84 0.40
C LEU A 200 -3.42 -4.47 -0.99
N ASP A 201 -4.16 -3.91 -1.96
CA ASP A 201 -4.33 -4.49 -3.31
C ASP A 201 -3.50 -3.74 -4.40
N GLY A 202 -2.51 -2.95 -3.98
CA GLY A 202 -1.64 -2.23 -4.90
C GLY A 202 -1.30 -0.83 -4.41
N TRP A 203 -1.58 0.14 -5.27
CA TRP A 203 -1.25 1.54 -5.05
C TRP A 203 -2.43 2.42 -5.48
N TYR A 204 -2.62 3.53 -4.78
CA TYR A 204 -3.44 4.65 -5.25
C TYR A 204 -2.61 5.93 -5.27
N TYR A 205 -3.15 6.96 -5.93
CA TYR A 205 -2.50 8.26 -6.06
C TYR A 205 -3.19 9.29 -5.19
N MET A 206 -2.42 10.22 -4.63
CA MET A 206 -2.93 11.25 -3.74
C MET A 206 -2.46 12.64 -4.12
N GLY A 207 -3.42 13.55 -4.30
CA GLY A 207 -3.21 15.00 -4.40
C GLY A 207 -3.56 15.70 -3.09
N THR A 208 -2.87 16.80 -2.78
CA THR A 208 -3.16 17.64 -1.59
C THR A 208 -3.15 19.11 -1.97
N GLU A 209 -3.87 19.96 -1.24
CA GLU A 209 -3.79 21.40 -1.42
C GLU A 209 -2.73 22.07 -0.53
N TYR A 210 -2.20 23.19 -1.00
CA TYR A 210 -1.47 24.16 -0.20
C TYR A 210 -2.43 25.18 0.37
N LEU A 211 -2.12 25.63 1.58
CA LEU A 211 -2.75 26.78 2.22
C LEU A 211 -1.72 27.91 2.31
N GLU A 212 -2.16 29.14 2.17
CA GLU A 212 -1.31 30.32 2.24
C GLU A 212 -1.82 31.26 3.33
N CYS A 213 -0.91 31.75 4.18
CA CYS A 213 -1.28 32.71 5.22
C CYS A 213 -1.45 34.11 4.64
N SER A 214 -2.56 34.77 4.97
CA SER A 214 -2.83 36.13 4.50
C SER A 214 -1.88 37.19 5.09
N SER A 215 -1.24 36.91 6.23
CA SER A 215 -0.33 37.85 6.91
C SER A 215 1.13 37.54 6.58
N CYS A 216 1.61 36.34 6.91
CA CYS A 216 3.04 35.99 6.76
C CYS A 216 3.40 35.31 5.44
N THR A 217 2.45 35.18 4.49
CA THR A 217 2.60 34.54 3.15
C THR A 217 3.16 33.11 3.15
N LYS A 218 3.33 32.51 4.33
CA LYS A 218 3.89 31.18 4.50
C LYS A 218 2.93 30.13 3.95
N LYS A 219 3.47 29.22 3.14
CA LYS A 219 2.74 28.07 2.62
C LYS A 219 2.73 26.94 3.63
N CYS A 220 1.53 26.45 3.94
CA CYS A 220 1.28 25.36 4.87
C CYS A 220 0.64 24.18 4.14
N ALA A 221 1.04 22.98 4.52
CA ALA A 221 0.43 21.77 4.02
C ALA A 221 -0.95 21.57 4.64
N SER A 222 -1.99 21.36 3.85
CA SER A 222 -3.32 21.02 4.37
C SER A 222 -3.36 19.70 5.15
N TRP A 223 -2.42 18.78 4.88
CA TRP A 223 -2.30 17.48 5.55
C TRP A 223 -1.42 17.53 6.81
N SER A 224 -0.79 18.67 7.14
CA SER A 224 0.05 18.78 8.34
C SER A 224 -0.77 18.49 9.60
N ALA A 225 -0.12 17.95 10.63
CA ALA A 225 -0.81 17.68 11.90
C ALA A 225 -1.41 18.96 12.52
N SER A 226 -0.73 20.10 12.39
CA SER A 226 -1.20 21.40 12.88
C SER A 226 -2.45 21.92 12.16
N THR A 227 -2.61 21.63 10.87
CA THR A 227 -3.82 21.98 10.12
C THR A 227 -4.93 20.96 10.38
N ARG A 228 -4.62 19.66 10.32
CA ARG A 228 -5.62 18.60 10.50
C ARG A 228 -6.28 18.63 11.88
N LYS A 229 -5.53 18.94 12.94
CA LYS A 229 -6.08 19.06 14.32
C LYS A 229 -7.13 20.17 14.48
N GLN A 230 -7.23 21.11 13.52
CA GLN A 230 -8.25 22.16 13.53
C GLN A 230 -9.57 21.73 12.87
N LEU A 231 -9.59 20.60 12.18
CA LEU A 231 -10.81 20.00 11.64
C LEU A 231 -11.55 19.26 12.76
N ASP A 232 -12.85 19.05 12.64
CA ASP A 232 -13.55 18.12 13.54
C ASP A 232 -13.06 16.67 13.35
N LEU A 233 -13.42 15.83 14.31
CA LEU A 233 -12.93 14.46 14.39
C LEU A 233 -13.34 13.63 13.17
N ASP A 234 -14.56 13.79 12.67
CA ASP A 234 -15.07 13.02 11.54
C ASP A 234 -14.24 13.29 10.28
N HIS A 235 -14.00 14.55 9.98
CA HIS A 235 -13.17 14.94 8.84
C HIS A 235 -11.70 14.57 9.00
N GLN A 236 -11.16 14.61 10.23
CA GLN A 236 -9.81 14.11 10.50
C GLN A 236 -9.65 12.63 10.16
N LEU A 237 -10.67 11.82 10.44
CA LEU A 237 -10.68 10.38 10.20
C LEU A 237 -10.78 10.01 8.72
N LEU A 238 -11.31 10.92 7.88
CA LEU A 238 -11.36 10.72 6.42
C LEU A 238 -9.99 10.75 5.74
N PHE A 239 -8.92 11.18 6.42
CA PHE A 239 -7.57 11.17 5.87
C PHE A 239 -6.91 9.78 6.05
N PRO A 240 -6.72 9.00 4.97
CA PRO A 240 -6.40 7.58 5.07
C PRO A 240 -4.91 7.30 5.22
N ALA A 241 -4.03 8.25 4.90
CA ALA A 241 -2.62 7.97 4.64
C ALA A 241 -1.66 8.49 5.73
N VAL A 242 -0.54 7.80 5.89
CA VAL A 242 0.65 8.25 6.62
C VAL A 242 1.71 8.63 5.59
N LEU A 243 2.15 9.88 5.64
CA LEU A 243 3.05 10.45 4.64
C LEU A 243 4.50 10.35 5.11
N THR A 244 5.35 9.75 4.29
CA THR A 244 6.81 9.77 4.48
C THR A 244 7.46 10.71 3.44
N TYR A 245 8.79 10.80 3.46
CA TYR A 245 9.53 11.66 2.54
C TYR A 245 9.24 11.35 1.05
N ARG A 246 9.36 10.07 0.64
CA ARG A 246 9.18 9.66 -0.77
C ARG A 246 7.87 8.94 -1.07
N LEU A 247 7.33 8.20 -0.11
CA LEU A 247 6.15 7.35 -0.28
C LEU A 247 5.10 7.66 0.78
N SER A 248 3.90 7.14 0.61
CA SER A 248 2.88 7.17 1.66
C SER A 248 2.33 5.77 1.88
N CYS A 249 1.80 5.49 3.05
CA CYS A 249 1.18 4.21 3.39
C CYS A 249 -0.24 4.42 3.87
N ASP A 250 -1.18 3.62 3.41
CA ASP A 250 -2.53 3.64 3.95
C ASP A 250 -2.54 3.10 5.39
N ARG A 251 -3.29 3.74 6.27
CA ARG A 251 -3.43 3.35 7.68
C ARG A 251 -3.97 1.93 7.83
N LYS A 252 -4.77 1.44 6.88
CA LYS A 252 -5.28 0.05 6.93
C LYS A 252 -4.20 -1.00 6.65
N VAL A 253 -3.16 -0.66 5.89
CA VAL A 253 -1.97 -1.51 5.73
C VAL A 253 -1.21 -1.60 7.05
N LEU A 254 -1.00 -0.47 7.71
CA LEU A 254 -0.33 -0.41 9.01
C LEU A 254 -1.14 -1.09 10.12
N ALA A 255 -2.48 -1.07 10.01
CA ALA A 255 -3.36 -1.75 10.94
C ALA A 255 -3.10 -3.27 11.01
N GLN A 256 -2.62 -3.89 9.92
CA GLN A 256 -2.25 -5.31 9.91
C GLN A 256 -1.08 -5.63 10.86
N MET A 257 -0.24 -4.65 11.19
CA MET A 257 0.85 -4.80 12.18
C MET A 257 0.41 -4.48 13.61
N LYS A 258 -0.82 -3.98 13.82
CA LYS A 258 -1.34 -3.66 15.17
C LYS A 258 -1.73 -4.91 15.96
N GLY A 259 -2.02 -6.03 15.28
CA GLY A 259 -2.32 -7.31 15.94
C GLY A 259 -1.12 -7.82 16.74
N ARG A 260 -1.32 -8.19 18.01
CA ARG A 260 -0.26 -8.77 18.87
C ARG A 260 -0.20 -10.31 18.78
N THR A 261 -0.68 -10.88 17.69
CA THR A 261 -0.63 -12.33 17.47
C THR A 261 0.79 -12.77 17.10
N LEU A 262 1.21 -13.97 17.51
CA LEU A 262 2.47 -14.55 17.02
C LEU A 262 2.50 -14.46 15.48
N GLY A 263 3.52 -13.80 14.94
CA GLY A 263 3.74 -13.67 13.51
C GLY A 263 3.39 -12.33 12.86
N SER A 264 2.85 -11.33 13.57
CA SER A 264 2.57 -9.98 13.05
C SER A 264 3.83 -9.11 12.80
N SER A 265 4.79 -9.66 12.05
CA SER A 265 6.02 -8.95 11.67
C SER A 265 5.85 -8.17 10.37
N ALA A 266 6.69 -7.14 10.19
CA ALA A 266 6.79 -6.43 8.91
C ALA A 266 7.18 -7.37 7.75
N SER A 267 7.93 -8.44 8.02
CA SER A 267 8.25 -9.46 7.02
C SER A 267 7.02 -10.23 6.57
N ARG A 268 6.15 -10.65 7.51
CA ARG A 268 4.88 -11.28 7.16
C ARG A 268 3.98 -10.34 6.37
N LEU A 269 3.84 -9.10 6.82
CA LEU A 269 3.04 -8.10 6.11
C LEU A 269 3.58 -7.89 4.69
N ARG A 270 4.91 -7.76 4.53
CA ARG A 270 5.50 -7.59 3.20
C ARG A 270 5.23 -8.80 2.29
N SER A 271 5.40 -10.02 2.78
CA SER A 271 5.09 -11.23 1.99
C SER A 271 3.63 -11.25 1.55
N PHE A 272 2.71 -10.96 2.47
CA PHE A 272 1.29 -10.83 2.17
C PHE A 272 1.02 -9.76 1.09
N LEU A 273 1.58 -8.56 1.24
CA LEU A 273 1.41 -7.48 0.25
C LEU A 273 1.99 -7.85 -1.12
N VAL A 274 3.14 -8.52 -1.16
CA VAL A 274 3.74 -8.99 -2.42
C VAL A 274 2.79 -9.96 -3.11
N GLU A 275 2.23 -10.92 -2.37
CA GLU A 275 1.27 -11.88 -2.90
C GLU A 275 -0.01 -11.18 -3.40
N GLN A 276 -0.62 -10.31 -2.59
CA GLN A 276 -1.84 -9.60 -2.98
C GLN A 276 -1.62 -8.66 -4.18
N HIS A 277 -0.54 -7.89 -4.20
CA HIS A 277 -0.21 -7.01 -5.33
C HIS A 277 0.05 -7.81 -6.60
N THR A 278 0.72 -8.95 -6.47
CA THR A 278 0.97 -9.86 -7.59
C THR A 278 -0.33 -10.44 -8.14
N ALA A 279 -1.23 -10.90 -7.26
CA ALA A 279 -2.53 -11.44 -7.64
C ALA A 279 -3.38 -10.39 -8.37
N GLU A 280 -3.47 -9.16 -7.84
CA GLU A 280 -4.23 -8.08 -8.47
C GLU A 280 -3.62 -7.64 -9.81
N TRP A 281 -2.29 -7.54 -9.89
CA TRP A 281 -1.60 -7.25 -11.13
C TRP A 281 -1.82 -8.35 -12.19
N MET A 282 -1.78 -9.63 -11.79
CA MET A 282 -2.07 -10.76 -12.67
C MET A 282 -3.52 -10.72 -13.15
N ARG A 283 -4.48 -10.44 -12.26
CA ARG A 283 -5.90 -10.33 -12.61
C ARG A 283 -6.14 -9.27 -13.68
N ARG A 284 -5.53 -8.09 -13.54
CA ARG A 284 -5.59 -7.01 -14.53
C ARG A 284 -4.89 -7.36 -15.84
N SER A 285 -3.71 -7.99 -15.75
CA SER A 285 -2.97 -8.46 -16.92
C SER A 285 -3.76 -9.49 -17.71
N ILE A 286 -4.38 -10.46 -17.04
CA ILE A 286 -5.25 -11.46 -17.66
C ILE A 286 -6.46 -10.79 -18.32
N HIS A 287 -7.10 -9.82 -17.64
CA HIS A 287 -8.24 -9.10 -18.20
C HIS A 287 -7.85 -8.33 -19.48
N TYR A 288 -6.71 -7.64 -19.48
CA TYR A 288 -6.18 -6.94 -20.65
C TYR A 288 -5.86 -7.91 -21.79
N LEU A 289 -5.06 -8.95 -21.53
CA LEU A 289 -4.63 -9.91 -22.54
C LEU A 289 -5.82 -10.68 -23.15
N ASN A 290 -6.82 -11.04 -22.33
CA ASN A 290 -8.05 -11.65 -22.82
C ASN A 290 -8.84 -10.71 -23.71
N THR A 291 -8.89 -9.41 -23.37
CA THR A 291 -9.55 -8.42 -24.21
C THR A 291 -8.81 -8.26 -25.54
N CYS A 292 -7.47 -8.20 -25.53
CA CYS A 292 -6.65 -8.19 -26.74
C CYS A 292 -6.83 -9.46 -27.59
N ARG A 293 -6.98 -10.63 -26.97
CA ARG A 293 -7.21 -11.90 -27.66
C ARG A 293 -8.53 -11.91 -28.43
N ARG A 294 -9.58 -11.25 -27.94
CA ARG A 294 -10.86 -11.13 -28.68
C ARG A 294 -10.69 -10.42 -30.02
N PHE A 295 -9.67 -9.57 -30.18
CA PHE A 295 -9.30 -8.93 -31.45
C PHE A 295 -8.47 -9.82 -32.39
N LEU A 296 -7.93 -10.94 -31.90
CA LEU A 296 -7.16 -11.89 -32.72
C LEU A 296 -8.02 -13.01 -33.30
N VAL A 297 -9.18 -13.31 -32.72
CA VAL A 297 -10.11 -14.27 -33.28
C VAL A 297 -10.80 -13.62 -34.49
N ALA A 298 -10.46 -14.07 -35.70
CA ALA A 298 -11.09 -13.61 -36.93
C ALA A 298 -12.63 -13.80 -36.83
N GLY A 299 -13.39 -12.73 -37.04
CA GLY A 299 -14.86 -12.78 -37.15
C GLY A 299 -15.67 -12.19 -36.00
N VAL A 300 -15.07 -11.72 -34.90
CA VAL A 300 -15.83 -10.98 -33.86
C VAL A 300 -15.95 -9.51 -34.26
N GLN A 301 -16.98 -9.17 -35.03
CA GLN A 301 -17.45 -7.79 -35.09
C GLN A 301 -18.04 -7.45 -33.71
N MET A 302 -17.46 -6.47 -33.02
CA MET A 302 -18.17 -5.88 -31.89
C MET A 302 -19.53 -5.36 -32.36
N PRO A 303 -20.57 -5.42 -31.52
CA PRO A 303 -21.87 -4.86 -31.89
C PRO A 303 -21.68 -3.39 -32.31
N PRO A 304 -22.21 -2.98 -33.48
CA PRO A 304 -22.11 -1.61 -33.94
C PRO A 304 -22.75 -0.67 -32.91
N PRO A 305 -22.26 0.58 -32.79
CA PRO A 305 -22.95 1.58 -31.97
C PRO A 305 -24.41 1.73 -32.46
N PRO A 306 -25.37 2.03 -31.57
CA PRO A 306 -26.75 2.29 -31.98
C PRO A 306 -26.78 3.40 -33.03
N PRO A 307 -27.61 3.27 -34.09
CA PRO A 307 -27.62 4.23 -35.19
C PRO A 307 -27.99 5.63 -34.69
N PRO A 308 -27.36 6.70 -35.22
CA PRO A 308 -27.79 8.07 -34.95
C PRO A 308 -29.23 8.30 -35.48
N PRO A 309 -29.98 9.26 -34.92
CA PRO A 309 -31.31 9.61 -35.40
C PRO A 309 -31.30 10.01 -36.89
N PRO A 310 -32.39 9.76 -37.64
CA PRO A 310 -32.42 9.94 -39.09
C PRO A 310 -32.21 11.42 -39.48
N PRO A 311 -31.35 11.70 -40.47
CA PRO A 311 -31.23 13.04 -41.06
C PRO A 311 -32.45 13.38 -41.95
N PRO A 312 -32.73 14.68 -42.19
CA PRO A 312 -33.80 15.16 -43.07
C PRO A 312 -33.61 14.74 -44.55
N PRO A 313 -34.68 14.78 -45.37
CA PRO A 313 -34.70 14.19 -46.71
C PRO A 313 -33.74 14.86 -47.72
N PRO A 314 -33.20 14.10 -48.69
CA PRO A 314 -32.19 14.59 -49.64
C PRO A 314 -32.76 15.30 -50.90
N PRO A 315 -31.97 16.20 -51.54
CA PRO A 315 -32.24 16.82 -52.85
C PRO A 315 -31.97 15.88 -54.07
N PRO A 316 -32.38 16.25 -55.31
CA PRO A 316 -32.44 15.37 -56.51
C PRO A 316 -31.07 14.88 -57.06
N PRO A 317 -31.06 13.85 -57.94
CA PRO A 317 -29.87 13.02 -58.21
C PRO A 317 -28.86 13.62 -59.22
N PRO A 318 -27.54 13.38 -59.03
CA PRO A 318 -26.47 13.72 -59.99
C PRO A 318 -26.14 12.61 -61.03
N PRO A 319 -25.38 12.92 -62.11
CA PRO A 319 -25.05 12.02 -63.25
C PRO A 319 -24.12 10.83 -62.92
N PRO A 320 -23.96 9.84 -63.85
CA PRO A 320 -23.36 8.53 -63.55
C PRO A 320 -21.84 8.56 -63.25
N PRO A 321 -21.33 7.63 -62.41
CA PRO A 321 -19.96 7.65 -61.92
C PRO A 321 -18.93 6.95 -62.86
N PRO A 322 -17.63 7.31 -62.75
CA PRO A 322 -16.53 6.70 -63.51
C PRO A 322 -16.17 5.26 -63.03
N PRO A 323 -15.36 4.50 -63.80
CA PRO A 323 -14.99 3.11 -63.48
C PRO A 323 -14.25 2.95 -62.14
N PRO A 324 -14.37 1.79 -61.47
CA PRO A 324 -13.86 1.60 -60.11
C PRO A 324 -12.33 1.58 -60.08
N PRO A 325 -11.70 2.23 -59.08
CA PRO A 325 -10.27 2.15 -58.86
C PRO A 325 -9.85 0.72 -58.45
N PRO A 326 -8.58 0.33 -58.68
CA PRO A 326 -8.05 -0.96 -58.28
C PRO A 326 -8.21 -1.19 -56.76
N PRO A 327 -8.33 -2.45 -56.31
CA PRO A 327 -8.53 -2.76 -54.90
C PRO A 327 -7.39 -2.16 -54.07
N PRO A 328 -7.70 -1.47 -52.96
CA PRO A 328 -6.66 -0.95 -52.07
C PRO A 328 -5.80 -2.12 -51.55
N PRO A 329 -4.48 -1.91 -51.36
CA PRO A 329 -3.62 -2.93 -50.80
C PRO A 329 -4.17 -3.41 -49.46
N PRO A 330 -3.98 -4.70 -49.11
CA PRO A 330 -4.46 -5.24 -47.85
C PRO A 330 -3.93 -4.38 -46.69
N PRO A 331 -4.79 -4.03 -45.70
CA PRO A 331 -4.36 -3.23 -44.57
C PRO A 331 -3.18 -3.93 -43.88
N PRO A 332 -2.14 -3.18 -43.46
CA PRO A 332 -1.01 -3.77 -42.77
C PRO A 332 -1.49 -4.54 -41.54
N PRO A 333 -0.84 -5.67 -41.19
CA PRO A 333 -1.20 -6.44 -40.01
C PRO A 333 -1.19 -5.54 -38.76
N PRO A 334 -2.17 -5.67 -37.86
CA PRO A 334 -2.23 -4.83 -36.67
C PRO A 334 -0.95 -5.01 -35.84
N PRO A 335 -0.38 -3.92 -35.30
CA PRO A 335 0.84 -3.99 -34.50
C PRO A 335 0.67 -4.96 -33.32
N PRO A 336 1.71 -5.67 -32.88
CA PRO A 336 1.62 -6.64 -31.79
C PRO A 336 1.08 -5.97 -30.51
N PRO A 337 0.35 -6.69 -29.65
CA PRO A 337 -0.18 -6.10 -28.44
C PRO A 337 0.95 -5.62 -27.53
N GLN A 338 0.79 -4.45 -26.94
CA GLN A 338 1.75 -3.93 -25.98
C GLN A 338 1.78 -4.81 -24.73
N LEU A 339 2.95 -4.96 -24.13
CA LEU A 339 3.11 -5.68 -22.87
C LEU A 339 2.36 -4.95 -21.74
N PRO A 340 1.74 -5.69 -20.80
CA PRO A 340 1.26 -5.10 -19.56
C PRO A 340 2.39 -4.34 -18.85
N PRO A 341 2.09 -3.21 -18.19
CA PRO A 341 3.09 -2.48 -17.41
C PRO A 341 3.66 -3.36 -16.30
N GLN A 342 4.92 -3.15 -15.96
CA GLN A 342 5.56 -3.89 -14.87
C GLN A 342 4.90 -3.57 -13.53
N MET A 343 4.80 -4.57 -12.66
CA MET A 343 4.28 -4.39 -11.32
C MET A 343 5.23 -3.50 -10.50
N VAL A 344 4.69 -2.45 -9.89
CA VAL A 344 5.45 -1.61 -8.97
C VAL A 344 5.77 -2.41 -7.69
N PRO A 345 7.05 -2.53 -7.29
CA PRO A 345 7.44 -3.40 -6.19
C PRO A 345 6.96 -2.87 -4.83
N VAL A 346 6.61 -3.80 -3.94
CA VAL A 346 6.28 -3.49 -2.54
C VAL A 346 7.53 -3.01 -1.79
N PRO A 347 7.42 -1.97 -0.94
CA PRO A 347 8.54 -1.46 -0.14
C PRO A 347 9.21 -2.52 0.76
N SER A 348 10.40 -2.18 1.27
CA SER A 348 11.14 -3.06 2.19
C SER A 348 10.50 -3.14 3.57
N CYS A 349 10.81 -4.20 4.32
CA CYS A 349 10.36 -4.35 5.71
C CYS A 349 10.80 -3.18 6.60
N GLY A 350 12.02 -2.67 6.38
CA GLY A 350 12.53 -1.49 7.11
C GLY A 350 11.67 -0.25 6.87
N TRP A 351 11.24 -0.01 5.63
CA TRP A 351 10.36 1.11 5.33
C TRP A 351 8.98 0.97 5.97
N LEU A 352 8.40 -0.24 5.96
CA LEU A 352 7.13 -0.53 6.63
C LEU A 352 7.21 -0.28 8.15
N LEU A 353 8.29 -0.73 8.79
CA LEU A 353 8.54 -0.49 10.21
C LEU A 353 8.67 1.00 10.52
N SER A 354 9.49 1.73 9.77
CA SER A 354 9.65 3.17 9.97
C SER A 354 8.31 3.92 9.82
N THR A 355 7.49 3.53 8.86
CA THR A 355 6.17 4.15 8.65
C THR A 355 5.18 3.80 9.75
N TYR A 356 5.22 2.56 10.26
CA TYR A 356 4.43 2.13 11.41
C TYR A 356 4.79 2.90 12.68
N VAL A 357 6.10 3.13 12.90
CA VAL A 357 6.59 3.92 14.03
C VAL A 357 6.09 5.37 13.92
N LEU A 358 6.17 5.98 12.72
CA LEU A 358 5.61 7.32 12.48
C LEU A 358 4.11 7.41 12.78
N GLU A 359 3.32 6.39 12.40
CA GLU A 359 1.89 6.34 12.76
C GLU A 359 1.69 6.17 14.27
N SER A 360 2.48 5.32 14.91
CA SER A 360 2.40 5.05 16.35
C SER A 360 2.67 6.32 17.17
N PHE A 361 3.59 7.17 16.73
CA PHE A 361 3.85 8.46 17.38
C PHE A 361 2.64 9.39 17.38
N THR A 362 1.72 9.27 16.42
CA THR A 362 0.48 10.07 16.41
C THR A 362 -0.49 9.68 17.53
N ARG A 363 -0.30 8.50 18.13
CA ARG A 363 -1.14 7.93 19.19
C ARG A 363 -0.35 7.63 20.45
N ILE A 364 0.79 8.31 20.63
CA ILE A 364 1.71 8.01 21.73
C ILE A 364 1.04 8.14 23.10
N GLU A 365 0.15 9.11 23.27
CA GLU A 365 -0.58 9.30 24.53
C GLU A 365 -1.60 8.18 24.79
N GLU A 366 -2.32 7.71 23.77
CA GLU A 366 -3.19 6.52 23.90
C GLU A 366 -2.37 5.26 24.22
N LEU A 367 -1.22 5.10 23.57
CA LEU A 367 -0.33 3.96 23.79
C LEU A 367 0.24 3.99 25.20
N LYS A 368 0.68 5.17 25.67
CA LYS A 368 1.11 5.39 27.06
C LYS A 368 -0.02 5.03 28.01
N ALA A 369 -1.22 5.59 27.82
CA ALA A 369 -2.38 5.30 28.66
C ALA A 369 -2.70 3.79 28.72
N LYS A 370 -2.63 3.10 27.58
CA LYS A 370 -2.85 1.64 27.52
C LYS A 370 -1.78 0.84 28.26
N VAL A 371 -0.53 1.28 28.19
CA VAL A 371 0.58 0.67 28.94
C VAL A 371 0.42 0.97 30.43
N THR A 372 0.05 2.21 30.79
CA THR A 372 -0.18 2.65 32.17
C THR A 372 -1.51 2.17 32.77
N SER A 373 -2.35 1.48 31.99
CA SER A 373 -3.54 0.78 32.49
C SER A 373 -3.36 -0.75 32.58
N THR A 374 -2.17 -1.27 32.24
CA THR A 374 -1.89 -2.72 32.25
C THR A 374 -1.27 -3.15 33.59
N PHE A 375 -1.86 -4.14 34.26
CA PHE A 375 -1.38 -4.68 35.54
C PHE A 375 -1.09 -6.18 35.41
N GLY A 376 -0.49 -6.77 36.44
CA GLY A 376 -0.21 -8.20 36.54
C GLY A 376 0.13 -8.61 37.97
N SER A 377 -0.08 -9.89 38.28
CA SER A 377 0.23 -10.43 39.61
C SER A 377 1.67 -10.90 39.72
N ILE A 378 2.30 -11.24 38.59
CA ILE A 378 3.69 -11.70 38.54
C ILE A 378 4.44 -10.81 37.57
N LEU A 379 5.43 -10.10 38.09
CA LEU A 379 6.25 -9.20 37.30
C LEU A 379 7.59 -9.84 36.95
N LYS A 380 8.07 -9.53 35.76
CA LYS A 380 9.40 -9.90 35.28
C LYS A 380 10.12 -8.66 34.79
N MET A 381 11.28 -8.39 35.36
CA MET A 381 12.20 -7.36 34.93
C MET A 381 13.37 -7.97 34.15
N ASP A 382 13.66 -7.39 33.00
CA ASP A 382 14.81 -7.74 32.15
C ASP A 382 15.59 -6.48 31.76
N SER A 383 16.91 -6.59 31.72
CA SER A 383 17.84 -5.49 31.41
C SER A 383 18.72 -5.86 30.21
N THR A 384 18.79 -4.97 29.22
CA THR A 384 19.52 -5.22 27.97
C THR A 384 20.34 -4.03 27.49
N LYS A 385 21.56 -4.30 27.00
CA LYS A 385 22.38 -3.33 26.26
C LYS A 385 22.12 -3.34 24.75
N LYS A 386 21.33 -4.31 24.26
CA LYS A 386 21.16 -4.49 22.80
C LYS A 386 20.37 -3.34 22.16
N VAL A 387 19.43 -2.75 22.91
CA VAL A 387 18.61 -1.65 22.44
C VAL A 387 19.38 -0.34 22.48
N THR A 388 20.11 -0.07 23.56
CA THR A 388 20.93 1.14 23.71
C THR A 388 22.01 1.27 22.65
N LYS A 389 22.62 0.16 22.24
CA LYS A 389 23.56 0.11 21.09
C LYS A 389 22.96 0.49 19.74
N LYS A 390 21.62 0.56 19.63
CA LYS A 390 20.91 0.94 18.39
C LYS A 390 20.40 2.38 18.42
N LEU A 391 20.61 3.11 19.51
CA LEU A 391 20.30 4.53 19.57
C LEU A 391 21.20 5.29 18.58
N ALA A 392 20.61 6.25 17.88
CA ALA A 392 21.28 7.03 16.83
C ALA A 392 20.89 8.51 16.94
N GLY A 393 21.65 9.39 16.31
CA GLY A 393 21.43 10.83 16.40
C GLY A 393 21.88 11.40 17.76
N ALA A 394 21.15 12.37 18.29
CA ALA A 394 21.47 13.05 19.55
C ALA A 394 21.47 12.11 20.77
N ASP A 395 20.78 10.97 20.66
CA ASP A 395 20.66 9.98 21.74
C ASP A 395 21.69 8.83 21.65
N ALA A 396 22.61 8.88 20.68
CA ALA A 396 23.65 7.87 20.56
C ALA A 396 24.61 7.93 21.76
N GLY A 397 24.72 6.83 22.51
CA GLY A 397 25.61 6.74 23.67
C GLY A 397 25.11 7.41 24.95
N THR A 398 23.89 7.99 24.95
CA THR A 398 23.31 8.65 26.14
C THR A 398 22.74 7.67 27.16
N ALA A 399 22.45 6.43 26.73
CA ALA A 399 22.00 5.34 27.60
C ALA A 399 22.89 4.12 27.40
N LEU A 400 23.18 3.41 28.49
CA LEU A 400 23.97 2.17 28.48
C LEU A 400 23.09 0.93 28.63
N TRP A 401 21.97 1.05 29.35
CA TRP A 401 21.02 -0.02 29.58
C TRP A 401 19.58 0.38 29.28
N MET A 402 18.79 -0.61 28.88
CA MET A 402 17.33 -0.53 28.84
C MET A 402 16.79 -1.60 29.79
N SER A 403 16.03 -1.19 30.80
CA SER A 403 15.35 -2.10 31.72
C SER A 403 13.85 -2.04 31.47
N SER A 404 13.22 -3.20 31.34
CA SER A 404 11.79 -3.33 31.07
C SER A 404 11.14 -4.23 32.10
N VAL A 405 9.96 -3.84 32.59
CA VAL A 405 9.12 -4.66 33.46
C VAL A 405 7.90 -5.13 32.67
N GLY A 406 7.60 -6.42 32.69
CA GLY A 406 6.40 -7.02 32.09
C GLY A 406 5.67 -7.96 33.04
N ASN A 407 4.42 -8.32 32.71
CA ASN A 407 3.58 -9.23 33.51
C ASN A 407 3.61 -10.69 33.01
N GLU A 408 2.89 -11.58 33.71
CA GLU A 408 2.69 -12.99 33.37
C GLU A 408 2.10 -13.23 31.98
N LEU A 409 1.41 -12.24 31.41
CA LEU A 409 0.82 -12.30 30.07
C LEU A 409 1.78 -11.81 28.97
N GLY A 410 3.03 -11.50 29.32
CA GLY A 410 4.04 -10.99 28.39
C GLY A 410 3.80 -9.55 27.94
N GLN A 411 2.97 -8.79 28.67
CA GLN A 411 2.72 -7.38 28.39
C GLN A 411 3.73 -6.52 29.13
N VAL A 412 4.30 -5.51 28.46
CA VAL A 412 5.26 -4.58 29.06
C VAL A 412 4.51 -3.47 29.80
N LEU A 413 4.84 -3.27 31.07
CA LEU A 413 4.27 -2.26 31.97
C LEU A 413 5.05 -0.95 31.93
N MET A 414 6.38 -1.02 31.83
CA MET A 414 7.26 0.13 31.79
C MET A 414 8.60 -0.25 31.17
N SER A 415 9.30 0.72 30.57
CA SER A 415 10.70 0.57 30.18
C SER A 415 11.45 1.87 30.43
N VAL A 416 12.65 1.78 31.00
CA VAL A 416 13.52 2.92 31.28
C VAL A 416 14.88 2.74 30.60
N LEU A 417 15.45 3.84 30.13
CA LEU A 417 16.81 3.91 29.62
C LEU A 417 17.70 4.53 30.69
N THR A 418 18.81 3.88 31.03
CA THR A 418 19.66 4.27 32.16
C THR A 418 21.13 4.36 31.74
N ALA A 419 21.85 5.31 32.32
CA ALA A 419 23.27 5.54 32.08
C ALA A 419 24.17 4.48 32.74
N ALA A 420 23.66 3.68 33.68
CA ALA A 420 24.37 2.57 34.29
C ALA A 420 23.39 1.43 34.64
N GLU A 421 23.92 0.24 34.90
CA GLU A 421 23.12 -0.89 35.39
C GLU A 421 22.54 -0.51 36.75
N GLY A 422 21.26 -0.80 36.99
CA GLY A 422 20.60 -0.50 38.29
C GLY A 422 20.22 0.97 38.53
N TYR A 423 20.87 1.93 37.87
CA TYR A 423 20.64 3.37 38.12
C TYR A 423 19.22 3.81 37.75
N GLY A 424 18.51 4.46 38.67
CA GLY A 424 17.12 4.93 38.46
C GLY A 424 16.05 3.83 38.50
N LEU A 425 16.42 2.56 38.70
CA LEU A 425 15.44 1.48 38.82
C LEU A 425 14.59 1.59 40.08
N ARG A 426 15.11 2.16 41.17
CA ARG A 426 14.35 2.42 42.40
C ARG A 426 13.18 3.39 42.20
N ASP A 427 13.38 4.42 41.39
CA ASP A 427 12.31 5.38 41.09
C ASP A 427 11.27 4.74 40.16
N MET A 428 11.72 3.90 39.22
CA MET A 428 10.83 3.10 38.38
C MET A 428 9.98 2.13 39.21
N THR A 429 10.56 1.41 40.18
CA THR A 429 9.83 0.47 41.04
C THR A 429 8.86 1.18 41.96
N ARG A 430 9.29 2.27 42.59
CA ARG A 430 8.41 3.12 43.42
C ARG A 430 7.21 3.62 42.63
N GLY A 431 7.43 4.17 41.43
CA GLY A 431 6.35 4.65 40.57
C GLY A 431 5.39 3.53 40.13
N LEU A 432 5.88 2.29 39.97
CA LEU A 432 5.03 1.13 39.70
C LEU A 432 4.18 0.75 40.91
N GLN A 433 4.73 0.75 42.13
CA GLN A 433 3.97 0.46 43.35
C GLN A 433 2.92 1.54 43.63
N GLU A 434 3.29 2.82 43.54
CA GLU A 434 2.36 3.95 43.65
C GLU A 434 1.21 3.82 42.64
N ARG A 435 1.52 3.42 41.41
CA ARG A 435 0.51 3.18 40.37
C ARG A 435 -0.44 2.02 40.71
N TYR A 436 0.04 0.93 41.31
CA TYR A 436 -0.82 -0.16 41.78
C TYR A 436 -1.72 0.31 42.92
N GLN A 437 -1.15 1.04 43.89
CA GLN A 437 -1.87 1.58 45.03
C GLN A 437 -2.97 2.57 44.60
N LEU A 438 -2.64 3.56 43.76
CA LEU A 438 -3.59 4.55 43.24
C LEU A 438 -4.72 3.92 42.42
N ALA A 439 -4.45 2.79 41.75
CA ALA A 439 -5.46 2.06 41.00
C ALA A 439 -6.29 1.09 41.85
N GLY A 440 -6.04 1.01 43.17
CA GLY A 440 -6.68 0.04 44.06
C GLY A 440 -6.41 -1.41 43.66
N LYS A 441 -5.26 -1.68 43.03
CA LYS A 441 -4.84 -3.02 42.62
C LYS A 441 -3.95 -3.63 43.70
N GLU A 442 -4.16 -4.91 43.97
CA GLU A 442 -3.30 -5.66 44.88
C GLU A 442 -1.85 -5.61 44.40
N PRO A 443 -0.88 -5.41 45.30
CA PRO A 443 0.54 -5.42 44.94
C PRO A 443 0.91 -6.76 44.28
N PRO A 444 1.86 -6.75 43.32
CA PRO A 444 2.27 -7.98 42.65
C PRO A 444 2.93 -8.94 43.65
N GLN A 445 2.62 -10.22 43.51
CA GLN A 445 3.01 -11.28 44.44
C GLN A 445 4.46 -11.74 44.23
N VAL A 446 4.95 -11.67 42.99
CA VAL A 446 6.28 -12.19 42.62
C VAL A 446 6.96 -11.25 41.62
N LEU A 447 8.25 -10.96 41.83
CA LEU A 447 9.11 -10.23 40.90
C LEU A 447 10.31 -11.09 40.49
N TYR A 448 10.45 -11.37 39.20
CA TYR A 448 11.62 -12.05 38.62
C TYR A 448 12.57 -11.04 37.99
N ALA A 449 13.83 -10.98 38.38
CA ALA A 449 14.86 -10.16 37.75
C ALA A 449 15.88 -11.02 37.00
N HIS A 450 16.07 -10.79 35.69
CA HIS A 450 17.05 -11.54 34.91
C HIS A 450 18.47 -10.97 35.07
N LEU A 451 19.33 -11.64 35.86
CA LEU A 451 20.76 -11.31 35.93
C LEU A 451 21.59 -11.96 34.83
N ARG A 452 22.39 -11.17 34.13
CA ARG A 452 23.64 -11.67 33.52
C ARG A 452 24.76 -11.48 34.52
N CYS A 453 24.93 -12.46 35.40
CA CYS A 453 26.01 -12.53 36.38
C CYS A 453 27.38 -12.42 35.67
N SER A 454 28.12 -11.33 35.90
CA SER A 454 29.57 -11.32 35.68
C SER A 454 30.22 -12.16 36.78
N ARG A 455 30.88 -13.24 36.38
CA ARG A 455 31.65 -14.16 37.25
C ARG A 455 32.82 -13.41 37.89
N SER A 456 32.67 -12.91 39.12
CA SER A 456 33.82 -12.58 39.97
C SER A 456 33.46 -12.44 41.45
N ARG A 457 33.29 -13.57 42.16
CA ARG A 457 33.95 -13.93 43.45
C ARG A 457 33.15 -15.01 44.19
N PRO A 458 33.79 -16.09 44.68
CA PRO A 458 33.16 -17.09 45.52
C PRO A 458 33.37 -16.72 47.00
N ARG A 459 32.33 -16.82 47.84
CA ARG A 459 32.41 -17.41 49.19
C ARG A 459 31.05 -17.46 49.88
N LEU A 460 30.79 -18.64 50.45
CA LEU A 460 29.81 -19.00 51.49
C LEU A 460 28.36 -19.15 51.04
N ALA A 461 28.02 -20.40 50.73
CA ALA A 461 26.67 -20.91 50.55
C ALA A 461 25.96 -21.04 51.91
N THR A 462 24.73 -20.53 51.98
CA THR A 462 23.67 -20.93 52.92
C THR A 462 22.40 -21.24 52.11
N PRO A 463 21.45 -22.03 52.63
CA PRO A 463 20.42 -22.68 51.81
C PRO A 463 19.32 -21.69 51.42
N ALA A 464 19.58 -20.91 50.37
CA ALA A 464 18.61 -20.04 49.70
C ALA A 464 18.67 -20.22 48.17
N CYS A 465 19.00 -21.42 47.70
CA CYS A 465 19.01 -21.78 46.27
C CYS A 465 17.62 -22.04 45.67
N GLN A 466 16.57 -21.37 46.17
CA GLN A 466 15.20 -21.41 45.62
C GLN A 466 14.61 -20.01 45.43
N ALA A 467 15.39 -19.09 44.85
CA ALA A 467 14.89 -17.96 44.08
C ALA A 467 16.12 -17.37 43.38
N GLY A 468 16.02 -17.11 42.08
CA GLY A 468 17.12 -16.51 41.32
C GLY A 468 17.61 -15.26 42.05
N HIS A 469 18.88 -15.30 42.47
CA HIS A 469 19.54 -14.22 43.20
C HIS A 469 19.23 -12.90 42.49
N MET A 470 18.63 -11.96 43.21
CA MET A 470 18.40 -10.58 42.77
C MET A 470 19.66 -9.76 42.99
N ASP A 471 19.82 -8.68 42.22
CA ASP A 471 20.68 -7.59 42.62
C ASP A 471 20.10 -7.06 43.94
N MET A 472 20.85 -7.16 45.04
CA MET A 472 20.33 -6.90 46.38
C MET A 472 19.73 -5.49 46.49
N ASP A 473 20.23 -4.53 45.70
CA ASP A 473 19.72 -3.17 45.62
C ASP A 473 18.35 -3.06 44.96
N ILE A 474 18.04 -3.94 43.99
CA ILE A 474 16.75 -3.96 43.28
C ILE A 474 15.68 -4.65 44.13
N TYR A 475 16.03 -5.78 44.77
CA TYR A 475 15.13 -6.44 45.72
C TYR A 475 14.90 -5.56 46.95
N ALA A 476 15.95 -4.93 47.48
CA ALA A 476 15.84 -3.97 48.56
C ALA A 476 15.00 -2.75 48.14
N ALA A 477 15.15 -2.24 46.92
CA ALA A 477 14.31 -1.16 46.41
C ALA A 477 12.83 -1.53 46.30
N TRP A 478 12.50 -2.80 46.02
CA TRP A 478 11.12 -3.30 45.97
C TRP A 478 10.56 -3.67 47.37
N GLN A 479 11.40 -4.14 48.28
CA GLN A 479 11.02 -4.54 49.65
C GLN A 479 10.97 -3.36 50.64
N GLN A 480 11.70 -2.27 50.38
CA GLN A 480 11.74 -1.07 51.25
C GLN A 480 10.55 -0.12 51.06
N VAL A 481 9.66 -0.39 50.11
CA VAL A 481 8.45 0.41 49.78
C VAL A 481 7.27 -0.54 49.79
#